data_AF-A0ABC8AMY6-F1
#
_entry.id   AF-A0ABC8AMY6-F1
#
_cell.length_a   1.000
_cell.length_b   1.000
_cell.length_c   1.000
_cell.angle_alpha   90.00
_cell.angle_beta   90.00
_cell.angle_gamma   90.00
#
_symmetry.space_group_name_H-M   'P 1'
#
loop_
_entity.id
_entity.type
_entity.pdbx_description
1 polymer ?
#
loop_
_entity_poly.entity_id
_entity_poly.type
_entity_poly.pdbx_seq_one_letter_code
_entity_poly.pdbx_strand_id
1 'polypeptide(L)'
;MAFNVADLFEHAVDAVPERTALICEDRRFTYRELDERANRLAHHLAARGIRVGDHVGVYSRNSVGALETMLATYKLRAVSVCVNYRHGAEEVRYIVANADLKALVHEAEYADIVAAVRAAAPSLTEILAIGPDYDAAVAAQSPERDFGPRSGDDLYLLYTGGTTGMPRGVMWRHEDVWRALGGGINHVTGEYVSDEWELANGAESAPTGIVMAPLSPLIHGAAQWAAFIALNSGGTVVLVPRFDPHEVWRVVERHGVNVLTVVGDAMAKPLLEAYHAGQYEFRRSGRSAAMPHSSRTRSSSSTSMPSPTCSSPT
;
A
#
# COMPACT_ATOMS: atom_id res chain seq x y z
N MET A 1 6.93 -18.64 -13.09
CA MET A 1 6.49 -17.27 -12.80
C MET A 1 5.38 -17.39 -11.79
N ALA A 2 5.64 -16.87 -10.60
CA ALA A 2 4.73 -16.96 -9.49
C ALA A 2 3.84 -15.71 -9.40
N PHE A 3 4.13 -14.60 -10.10
CA PHE A 3 3.29 -13.37 -10.11
C PHE A 3 2.75 -12.99 -8.72
N ASN A 4 3.50 -13.32 -7.67
CA ASN A 4 3.19 -13.05 -6.28
C ASN A 4 3.81 -11.70 -5.92
N VAL A 5 3.16 -10.95 -5.04
CA VAL A 5 3.63 -9.59 -4.68
C VAL A 5 5.01 -9.65 -4.03
N ALA A 6 5.32 -10.71 -3.28
CA ALA A 6 6.64 -10.89 -2.70
C ALA A 6 7.72 -11.15 -3.76
N ASP A 7 7.44 -11.96 -4.80
CA ASP A 7 8.41 -12.20 -5.88
C ASP A 7 8.65 -10.94 -6.71
N LEU A 8 7.57 -10.23 -7.06
CA LEU A 8 7.66 -8.95 -7.80
C LEU A 8 8.47 -7.89 -7.04
N PHE A 9 8.30 -7.84 -5.72
CA PHE A 9 9.11 -6.99 -4.86
C PHE A 9 10.58 -7.45 -4.81
N GLU A 10 10.83 -8.75 -4.63
CA GLU A 10 12.17 -9.32 -4.56
C GLU A 10 12.97 -9.09 -5.87
N HIS A 11 12.32 -9.13 -7.03
CA HIS A 11 12.94 -8.76 -8.31
C HIS A 11 13.41 -7.29 -8.31
N ALA A 12 12.61 -6.39 -7.76
CA ALA A 12 13.02 -4.98 -7.60
C ALA A 12 14.13 -4.81 -6.56
N VAL A 13 14.14 -5.62 -5.49
CA VAL A 13 15.24 -5.63 -4.51
C VAL A 13 16.55 -6.05 -5.17
N ASP A 14 16.52 -7.05 -6.04
CA ASP A 14 17.72 -7.55 -6.72
C ASP A 14 18.24 -6.53 -7.75
N ALA A 15 17.34 -5.81 -8.42
CA ALA A 15 17.70 -4.78 -9.39
C ALA A 15 18.28 -3.50 -8.74
N VAL A 16 17.70 -3.03 -7.63
CA VAL A 16 18.06 -1.73 -7.02
C VAL A 16 18.20 -1.77 -5.49
N PRO A 17 19.06 -2.65 -4.93
CA PRO A 17 19.08 -2.96 -3.49
C PRO A 17 19.37 -1.75 -2.60
N GLU A 18 20.21 -0.82 -3.05
CA GLU A 18 20.63 0.37 -2.28
C GLU A 18 19.71 1.57 -2.47
N ARG A 19 18.70 1.48 -3.34
CA ARG A 19 17.73 2.56 -3.56
C ARG A 19 16.76 2.62 -2.38
N THR A 20 16.33 3.83 -2.01
CA THR A 20 15.28 4.00 -1.00
C THR A 20 13.96 3.40 -1.49
N ALA A 21 13.46 2.40 -0.77
CA ALA A 21 12.16 1.76 -1.04
C ALA A 21 11.03 2.43 -0.26
N LEU A 22 11.28 2.77 1.00
CA LEU A 22 10.24 3.23 1.92
C LEU A 22 10.72 4.40 2.77
N ILE A 23 9.86 5.40 2.89
CA ILE A 23 9.99 6.52 3.82
C ILE A 23 8.69 6.58 4.64
N CYS A 24 8.82 6.65 5.96
CA CYS A 24 7.70 6.90 6.85
C CYS A 24 8.20 7.78 7.98
N GLU A 25 7.66 8.99 8.09
CA GLU A 25 8.13 10.03 9.00
C GLU A 25 9.63 10.34 8.78
N ASP A 26 10.47 10.12 9.78
CA ASP A 26 11.93 10.32 9.72
C ASP A 26 12.71 9.06 9.33
N ARG A 27 12.04 7.90 9.28
CA ARG A 27 12.65 6.61 8.96
C ARG A 27 12.72 6.40 7.45
N ARG A 28 13.83 5.82 6.99
CA ARG A 28 14.09 5.48 5.60
C ARG A 28 14.67 4.09 5.52
N PHE A 29 14.24 3.34 4.52
CA PHE A 29 14.72 1.98 4.26
C PHE A 29 15.08 1.85 2.79
N THR A 30 16.24 1.27 2.52
CA THR A 30 16.58 0.78 1.19
C THR A 30 15.73 -0.45 0.84
N TYR A 31 15.75 -0.84 -0.44
CA TYR A 31 15.15 -2.10 -0.87
C TYR A 31 15.71 -3.30 -0.10
N ARG A 32 17.04 -3.36 0.06
CA ARG A 32 17.71 -4.40 0.84
C ARG A 32 17.22 -4.41 2.29
N GLU A 33 17.22 -3.26 2.96
CA GLU A 33 16.85 -3.18 4.37
C GLU A 33 15.37 -3.56 4.60
N LEU A 34 14.47 -3.10 3.73
CA LEU A 34 13.05 -3.45 3.80
C LEU A 34 12.84 -4.94 3.57
N ASP A 35 13.54 -5.53 2.60
CA ASP A 35 13.48 -6.96 2.30
C ASP A 35 13.98 -7.82 3.46
N GLU A 36 15.16 -7.49 4.02
CA GLU A 36 15.72 -8.21 5.17
C GLU A 36 14.78 -8.15 6.38
N ARG A 37 14.16 -6.99 6.64
CA ARG A 37 13.18 -6.85 7.73
C ARG A 37 11.91 -7.66 7.48
N ALA A 38 11.40 -7.67 6.24
CA ALA A 38 10.26 -8.50 5.86
C ALA A 38 10.58 -10.00 5.92
N ASN A 39 11.78 -10.43 5.52
CA ASN A 39 12.24 -11.82 5.64
C ASN A 39 12.30 -12.25 7.11
N ARG A 40 12.88 -11.40 7.97
CA ARG A 40 12.95 -11.64 9.41
C ARG A 40 11.58 -11.76 10.05
N LEU A 41 10.64 -10.87 9.70
CA LEU A 41 9.27 -10.99 10.19
C LEU A 41 8.59 -12.27 9.67
N ALA A 42 8.80 -12.65 8.41
CA ALA A 42 8.26 -13.89 7.85
C ALA A 42 8.79 -15.11 8.63
N HIS A 43 10.09 -15.14 8.96
CA HIS A 43 10.68 -16.17 9.82
C HIS A 43 10.08 -16.20 11.23
N HIS A 44 9.84 -15.02 11.84
CA HIS A 44 9.15 -14.93 13.13
C HIS A 44 7.76 -15.56 13.07
N LEU A 45 6.96 -15.16 12.07
CA LEU A 45 5.60 -15.66 11.87
C LEU A 45 5.59 -17.18 11.60
N ALA A 46 6.51 -17.68 10.78
CA ALA A 46 6.67 -19.11 10.52
C ALA A 46 7.04 -19.90 11.79
N ALA A 47 7.94 -19.36 12.63
CA ALA A 47 8.30 -19.94 13.92
C ALA A 47 7.11 -19.97 14.91
N ARG A 48 6.10 -19.12 14.70
CA ARG A 48 4.83 -19.10 15.45
C ARG A 48 3.71 -19.92 14.79
N GLY A 49 4.06 -20.69 13.77
CA GLY A 49 3.20 -21.69 13.15
C GLY A 49 2.33 -21.16 12.01
N ILE A 50 2.58 -19.95 11.51
CA ILE A 50 1.92 -19.43 10.30
C ILE A 50 2.37 -20.23 9.08
N ARG A 51 1.40 -20.68 8.28
CA ARG A 51 1.58 -21.52 7.09
C ARG A 51 0.91 -20.90 5.87
N VAL A 52 1.15 -21.53 4.72
CA VAL A 52 0.48 -21.21 3.45
C VAL A 52 -1.04 -21.18 3.66
N GLY A 53 -1.67 -20.07 3.26
CA GLY A 53 -3.11 -19.86 3.37
C GLY A 53 -3.63 -19.38 4.74
N ASP A 54 -2.80 -19.32 5.79
CA ASP A 54 -3.21 -18.73 7.07
C ASP A 54 -3.40 -17.22 6.94
N HIS A 55 -4.32 -16.65 7.73
CA HIS A 55 -4.60 -15.22 7.71
C HIS A 55 -3.82 -14.46 8.80
N VAL A 56 -3.10 -13.42 8.41
CA VAL A 56 -2.34 -12.53 9.29
C VAL A 56 -2.98 -11.15 9.28
N GLY A 57 -3.51 -10.73 10.43
CA GLY A 57 -4.12 -9.42 10.60
C GLY A 57 -3.09 -8.30 10.71
N VAL A 58 -3.40 -7.16 10.08
CA VAL A 58 -2.66 -5.90 10.22
C VAL A 58 -3.61 -4.84 10.76
N TYR A 59 -3.46 -4.48 12.03
CA TYR A 59 -4.29 -3.48 12.70
C TYR A 59 -3.46 -2.25 13.07
N SER A 60 -3.22 -1.42 12.05
CA SER A 60 -2.33 -0.26 12.09
C SER A 60 -2.80 0.79 11.09
N ARG A 61 -2.42 2.05 11.34
CA ARG A 61 -2.39 3.13 10.35
C ARG A 61 -1.31 2.84 9.29
N ASN A 62 -1.04 3.83 8.44
CA ASN A 62 0.09 3.74 7.52
C ASN A 62 1.38 3.77 8.32
N SER A 63 2.07 2.64 8.38
CA SER A 63 3.32 2.48 9.14
C SER A 63 4.28 1.56 8.40
N VAL A 64 5.55 1.63 8.79
CA VAL A 64 6.58 0.70 8.32
C VAL A 64 6.17 -0.74 8.64
N GLY A 65 5.78 -1.00 9.89
CA GLY A 65 5.36 -2.32 10.35
C GLY A 65 4.14 -2.87 9.60
N ALA A 66 3.21 -2.01 9.18
CA ALA A 66 2.06 -2.44 8.37
C ALA A 66 2.51 -3.00 7.01
N LEU A 67 3.34 -2.26 6.28
CA LEU A 67 3.84 -2.67 4.96
C LEU A 67 4.80 -3.87 5.06
N GLU A 68 5.67 -3.88 6.09
CA GLU A 68 6.53 -5.03 6.43
C GLU A 68 5.71 -6.29 6.69
N THR A 69 4.60 -6.18 7.44
CA THR A 69 3.73 -7.31 7.73
C THR A 69 3.06 -7.87 6.47
N MET A 70 2.61 -6.99 5.56
CA MET A 70 2.05 -7.43 4.29
C MET A 70 3.09 -8.23 3.47
N LEU A 71 4.29 -7.67 3.29
CA LEU A 71 5.37 -8.33 2.55
C LEU A 71 5.78 -9.66 3.20
N ALA A 72 5.98 -9.69 4.52
CA ALA A 72 6.31 -10.89 5.27
C ALA A 72 5.24 -11.98 5.13
N THR A 73 3.97 -11.60 5.15
CA THR A 73 2.84 -12.52 5.00
C THR A 73 2.83 -13.15 3.61
N TYR A 74 3.03 -12.35 2.56
CA TYR A 74 3.11 -12.86 1.19
C TYR A 74 4.35 -13.72 0.95
N LYS A 75 5.47 -13.44 1.62
CA LYS A 75 6.67 -14.28 1.58
C LYS A 75 6.39 -15.71 2.05
N LEU A 76 5.51 -15.88 3.04
CA LEU A 76 5.03 -17.18 3.54
C LEU A 76 3.88 -17.80 2.73
N ARG A 77 3.38 -17.11 1.70
CA ARG A 77 2.14 -17.45 0.98
C ARG A 77 0.92 -17.51 1.90
N ALA A 78 1.01 -16.80 3.02
CA ALA A 78 -0.10 -16.50 3.90
C ALA A 78 -0.87 -15.30 3.34
N VAL A 79 -2.00 -14.97 3.96
CA VAL A 79 -2.93 -13.96 3.46
C VAL A 79 -2.98 -12.79 4.42
N SER A 80 -2.58 -11.60 3.95
CA SER A 80 -2.62 -10.38 4.75
C SER A 80 -4.05 -9.84 4.86
N VAL A 81 -4.48 -9.47 6.06
CA VAL A 81 -5.82 -8.95 6.35
C VAL A 81 -5.72 -7.59 7.03
N CYS A 82 -5.83 -6.51 6.27
CA CYS A 82 -5.81 -5.16 6.83
C CYS A 82 -7.12 -4.85 7.57
N VAL A 83 -7.02 -4.64 8.88
CA VAL A 83 -8.13 -4.26 9.75
C VAL A 83 -8.21 -2.74 9.81
N ASN A 84 -9.41 -2.17 9.64
CA ASN A 84 -9.60 -0.72 9.75
C ASN A 84 -9.19 -0.23 11.15
N TYR A 85 -8.14 0.57 11.25
CA TYR A 85 -7.63 1.10 12.53
C TYR A 85 -8.68 1.90 13.33
N ARG A 86 -9.77 2.34 12.68
CA ARG A 86 -10.89 3.03 13.34
C ARG A 86 -11.89 2.08 14.02
N HIS A 87 -11.80 0.78 13.78
CA HIS A 87 -12.66 -0.21 14.43
C HIS A 87 -12.37 -0.32 15.91
N GLY A 88 -13.42 -0.45 16.72
CA GLY A 88 -13.34 -0.79 18.13
C GLY A 88 -13.29 -2.30 18.35
N ALA A 89 -13.33 -2.71 19.62
CA ALA A 89 -13.18 -4.12 20.01
C ALA A 89 -14.23 -5.06 19.39
N GLU A 90 -15.47 -4.60 19.20
CA GLU A 90 -16.51 -5.42 18.59
C GLU A 90 -16.24 -5.71 17.11
N GLU A 91 -15.89 -4.71 16.31
CA GLU A 91 -15.61 -4.92 14.90
C GLU A 91 -14.29 -5.67 14.69
N VAL A 92 -13.26 -5.41 15.52
CA VAL A 92 -12.01 -6.18 15.49
C VAL A 92 -12.27 -7.65 15.83
N ARG A 93 -13.06 -7.94 16.87
CA ARG A 93 -13.49 -9.31 17.21
C ARG A 93 -14.22 -9.98 16.05
N TYR A 94 -15.11 -9.25 15.38
CA TYR A 94 -15.79 -9.76 14.19
C TYR A 94 -14.80 -10.14 13.10
N ILE A 95 -13.84 -9.26 12.75
CA ILE A 95 -12.85 -9.54 11.70
C ILE A 95 -11.96 -10.72 12.09
N VAL A 96 -11.48 -10.76 13.33
CA VAL A 96 -10.65 -11.86 13.85
C VAL A 96 -11.36 -13.20 13.67
N ALA A 97 -12.65 -13.27 14.02
CA ALA A 97 -13.44 -14.49 13.88
C ALA A 97 -13.82 -14.79 12.42
N ASN A 98 -14.24 -13.78 11.65
CA ASN A 98 -14.72 -13.97 10.27
C ASN A 98 -13.59 -14.35 9.30
N ALA A 99 -12.40 -13.78 9.50
CA ALA A 99 -11.22 -14.09 8.71
C ALA A 99 -10.42 -15.30 9.25
N ASP A 100 -10.80 -15.90 10.38
CA ASP A 100 -10.01 -16.92 11.08
C ASP A 100 -8.52 -16.51 11.22
N LEU A 101 -8.29 -15.30 11.76
CA LEU A 101 -6.93 -14.79 11.92
C LEU A 101 -6.10 -15.70 12.83
N LYS A 102 -4.89 -16.03 12.39
CA LYS A 102 -3.90 -16.81 13.15
C LYS A 102 -2.87 -15.94 13.85
N ALA A 103 -2.51 -14.81 13.24
CA ALA A 103 -1.66 -13.81 13.86
C ALA A 103 -2.27 -12.42 13.71
N LEU A 104 -1.90 -11.51 14.62
CA LEU A 104 -2.29 -10.10 14.56
C LEU A 104 -1.09 -9.21 14.89
N VAL A 105 -0.66 -8.42 13.90
CA VAL A 105 0.31 -7.33 14.11
C VAL A 105 -0.47 -6.03 14.26
N HIS A 106 -0.18 -5.26 15.31
CA HIS A 106 -0.92 -4.02 15.61
C HIS A 106 -0.02 -2.89 16.11
N GLU A 107 -0.42 -1.64 15.95
CA GLU A 107 0.26 -0.53 16.65
C GLU A 107 0.03 -0.57 18.16
N ALA A 108 1.03 -0.14 18.92
CA ALA A 108 0.97 -0.13 20.39
C ALA A 108 -0.23 0.66 20.95
N GLU A 109 -0.67 1.73 20.28
CA GLU A 109 -1.83 2.52 20.68
C GLU A 109 -3.15 1.72 20.71
N TYR A 110 -3.20 0.59 20.00
CA TYR A 110 -4.37 -0.28 19.94
C TYR A 110 -4.32 -1.49 20.89
N ALA A 111 -3.31 -1.56 21.77
CA ALA A 111 -3.09 -2.70 22.66
C ALA A 111 -4.31 -3.03 23.55
N ASP A 112 -5.01 -2.02 24.06
CA ASP A 112 -6.19 -2.22 24.92
C ASP A 112 -7.35 -2.89 24.15
N ILE A 113 -7.55 -2.49 22.89
CA ILE A 113 -8.56 -3.09 22.00
C ILE A 113 -8.19 -4.55 21.73
N VAL A 114 -6.92 -4.81 21.40
CA VAL A 114 -6.43 -6.17 21.11
C VAL A 114 -6.53 -7.07 22.35
N ALA A 115 -6.20 -6.56 23.54
CA ALA A 115 -6.34 -7.28 24.79
C ALA A 115 -7.79 -7.67 25.08
N ALA A 116 -8.75 -6.78 24.81
CA ALA A 116 -10.18 -7.05 24.96
C ALA A 116 -10.68 -8.15 23.99
N VAL A 117 -10.09 -8.25 22.81
CA VAL A 117 -10.46 -9.26 21.80
C VAL A 117 -9.78 -10.61 22.06
N ARG A 118 -8.55 -10.62 22.60
CA ARG A 118 -7.72 -11.83 22.77
C ARG A 118 -8.45 -12.96 23.49
N ALA A 119 -9.21 -12.67 24.54
CA ALA A 119 -9.94 -13.67 25.31
C ALA A 119 -11.00 -14.42 24.47
N ALA A 120 -11.55 -13.77 23.44
CA ALA A 120 -12.55 -14.32 22.53
C ALA A 120 -11.98 -14.79 21.18
N ALA A 121 -10.65 -14.82 21.04
CA ALA A 121 -9.95 -15.08 19.79
C ALA A 121 -8.96 -16.26 19.92
N PRO A 122 -9.44 -17.49 20.17
CA PRO A 122 -8.57 -18.65 20.34
C PRO A 122 -7.77 -19.04 19.09
N SER A 123 -8.16 -18.53 17.91
CA SER A 123 -7.43 -18.73 16.66
C SER A 123 -6.11 -17.95 16.60
N LEU A 124 -5.98 -16.85 17.37
CA LEU A 124 -4.78 -16.01 17.39
C LEU A 124 -3.67 -16.70 18.20
N THR A 125 -2.73 -17.33 17.50
CA THR A 125 -1.54 -17.96 18.09
C THR A 125 -0.41 -16.96 18.35
N GLU A 126 -0.39 -15.84 17.63
CA GLU A 126 0.61 -14.78 17.78
C GLU A 126 -0.03 -13.39 17.75
N ILE A 127 0.40 -12.51 18.66
CA ILE A 127 0.03 -11.09 18.68
C ILE A 127 1.30 -10.29 18.89
N LEU A 128 1.57 -9.35 17.99
CA LEU A 128 2.81 -8.57 17.99
C LEU A 128 2.50 -7.07 17.90
N ALA A 129 2.97 -6.30 18.88
CA ALA A 129 2.81 -4.86 18.92
C ALA A 129 3.99 -4.15 18.25
N ILE A 130 3.72 -3.37 17.21
CA ILE A 130 4.71 -2.54 16.50
C ILE A 130 5.34 -1.56 17.49
N GLY A 131 6.66 -1.65 17.62
CA GLY A 131 7.46 -0.96 18.64
C GLY A 131 8.69 -1.78 19.02
N PRO A 132 9.27 -1.54 20.20
CA PRO A 132 10.50 -2.22 20.64
C PRO A 132 10.42 -3.74 20.64
N ASP A 133 9.29 -4.32 21.07
CA ASP A 133 9.11 -5.78 21.11
C ASP A 133 9.03 -6.39 19.70
N TYR A 134 8.35 -5.70 18.77
CA TYR A 134 8.35 -6.06 17.35
C TYR A 134 9.76 -5.99 16.76
N ASP A 135 10.49 -4.90 16.98
CA ASP A 135 11.84 -4.75 16.43
C ASP A 135 12.82 -5.79 17.01
N ALA A 136 12.68 -6.15 18.30
CA ALA A 136 13.46 -7.21 18.92
C ALA A 136 13.12 -8.60 18.34
N ALA A 137 11.83 -8.89 18.15
CA ALA A 137 11.36 -10.14 17.54
C ALA A 137 11.87 -10.30 16.10
N VAL A 138 11.79 -9.23 15.30
CA VAL A 138 12.31 -9.19 13.92
C VAL A 138 13.83 -9.34 13.92
N ALA A 139 14.57 -8.57 14.73
CA ALA A 139 16.03 -8.63 14.75
C ALA A 139 16.60 -10.01 15.13
N ALA A 140 15.84 -10.83 15.86
CA ALA A 140 16.26 -12.16 16.29
C ALA A 140 16.17 -13.25 15.20
N GLN A 141 15.58 -12.95 14.04
CA GLN A 141 15.31 -13.93 12.99
C GLN A 141 16.29 -13.86 11.81
N SER A 142 16.24 -14.84 10.92
CA SER A 142 17.06 -14.88 9.70
C SER A 142 16.61 -13.81 8.68
N PRO A 143 17.54 -13.11 7.99
CA PRO A 143 17.22 -12.24 6.85
C PRO A 143 17.11 -13.00 5.51
N GLU A 144 17.36 -14.31 5.49
CA GLU A 144 17.47 -15.08 4.24
C GLU A 144 16.12 -15.32 3.55
N ARG A 145 16.17 -15.52 2.23
CA ARG A 145 15.01 -15.87 1.37
C ARG A 145 14.90 -17.38 1.14
N ASP A 146 14.85 -18.15 2.21
CA ASP A 146 14.75 -19.63 2.20
C ASP A 146 13.30 -20.14 2.29
N PHE A 147 12.35 -19.36 1.78
CA PHE A 147 10.94 -19.72 1.71
C PHE A 147 10.64 -20.65 0.51
N GLY A 148 9.58 -21.46 0.62
CA GLY A 148 9.14 -22.34 -0.47
C GLY A 148 8.65 -21.57 -1.70
N PRO A 149 8.54 -22.24 -2.86
CA PRO A 149 8.07 -21.59 -4.08
C PRO A 149 6.64 -21.05 -3.92
N ARG A 150 6.42 -19.83 -4.41
CA ARG A 150 5.14 -19.13 -4.42
C ARG A 150 4.37 -19.40 -5.72
N SER A 151 3.10 -19.01 -5.75
CA SER A 151 2.22 -19.23 -6.90
C SER A 151 1.37 -17.99 -7.20
N GLY A 152 1.00 -17.82 -8.48
CA GLY A 152 0.08 -16.78 -8.90
C GLY A 152 -1.33 -17.01 -8.35
N ASP A 153 -1.62 -18.25 -7.98
CA ASP A 153 -2.86 -18.69 -7.34
C ASP A 153 -2.86 -18.49 -5.81
N ASP A 154 -1.76 -18.04 -5.20
CA ASP A 154 -1.78 -17.61 -3.79
C ASP A 154 -2.81 -16.47 -3.61
N LEU A 155 -3.31 -16.26 -2.39
CA LEU A 155 -4.47 -15.42 -2.14
C LEU A 155 -4.13 -14.02 -1.60
N TYR A 156 -4.67 -13.00 -2.26
CA TYR A 156 -4.77 -11.64 -1.77
C TYR A 156 -6.19 -11.39 -1.23
N LEU A 157 -6.31 -10.82 -0.03
CA LEU A 157 -7.60 -10.53 0.60
C LEU A 157 -7.73 -9.05 0.95
N LEU A 158 -8.85 -8.45 0.56
CA LEU A 158 -9.19 -7.08 0.91
C LEU A 158 -10.56 -7.02 1.56
N TYR A 159 -10.62 -6.57 2.81
CA TYR A 159 -11.91 -6.28 3.45
C TYR A 159 -12.46 -4.95 2.96
N THR A 160 -13.73 -4.96 2.56
CA THR A 160 -14.44 -3.77 2.11
C THR A 160 -15.70 -3.57 2.93
N GLY A 161 -16.09 -2.31 3.14
CA GLY A 161 -17.37 -1.98 3.76
C GLY A 161 -18.50 -2.40 2.84
N GLY A 162 -19.27 -3.42 3.23
CA GLY A 162 -20.42 -3.87 2.49
C GLY A 162 -21.64 -2.97 2.70
N THR A 163 -22.57 -2.96 1.74
CA THR A 163 -23.88 -2.30 1.88
C THR A 163 -24.75 -2.88 3.01
N THR A 164 -24.39 -4.07 3.52
CA THR A 164 -25.09 -4.79 4.59
C THR A 164 -24.55 -4.49 6.00
N GLY A 165 -23.74 -3.45 6.18
CA GLY A 165 -23.24 -2.98 7.48
C GLY A 165 -21.97 -3.67 7.98
N MET A 166 -21.81 -4.98 7.77
CA MET A 166 -20.59 -5.71 8.17
C MET A 166 -19.56 -5.81 7.02
N PRO A 167 -18.25 -5.64 7.30
CA PRO A 167 -17.20 -5.78 6.29
C PRO A 167 -17.16 -7.17 5.66
N ARG A 168 -16.82 -7.27 4.37
CA ARG A 168 -16.67 -8.54 3.64
C ARG A 168 -15.28 -8.64 3.01
N GLY A 169 -14.67 -9.82 3.10
CA GLY A 169 -13.41 -10.14 2.45
C GLY A 169 -13.60 -10.43 0.95
N VAL A 170 -12.92 -9.66 0.11
CA VAL A 170 -12.84 -9.89 -1.35
C VAL A 170 -11.53 -10.61 -1.63
N MET A 171 -11.63 -11.85 -2.10
CA MET A 171 -10.50 -12.73 -2.40
C MET A 171 -10.09 -12.62 -3.86
N TRP A 172 -8.79 -12.55 -4.11
CA TRP A 172 -8.18 -12.58 -5.43
C TRP A 172 -7.03 -13.57 -5.45
N ARG A 173 -6.79 -14.18 -6.62
CA ARG A 173 -5.48 -14.72 -6.92
C ARG A 173 -4.48 -13.57 -7.07
N HIS A 174 -3.26 -13.73 -6.59
CA HIS A 174 -2.20 -12.71 -6.71
C HIS A 174 -2.00 -12.24 -8.15
N GLU A 175 -1.97 -13.16 -9.11
CA GLU A 175 -1.82 -12.84 -10.55
C GLU A 175 -2.97 -11.97 -11.07
N ASP A 176 -4.22 -12.30 -10.71
CA ASP A 176 -5.39 -11.58 -11.20
C ASP A 176 -5.42 -10.14 -10.70
N VAL A 177 -5.13 -9.94 -9.41
CA VAL A 177 -5.15 -8.60 -8.81
C VAL A 177 -3.95 -7.78 -9.27
N TRP A 178 -2.77 -8.40 -9.46
CA TRP A 178 -1.61 -7.72 -10.02
C TRP A 178 -1.85 -7.27 -11.46
N ARG A 179 -2.49 -8.11 -12.29
CA ARG A 179 -2.89 -7.69 -13.64
C ARG A 179 -3.89 -6.56 -13.62
N ALA A 180 -4.92 -6.66 -12.78
CA ALA A 180 -5.98 -5.67 -12.73
C ALA A 180 -5.53 -4.31 -12.16
N LEU A 181 -4.67 -4.31 -11.12
CA LEU A 181 -4.37 -3.13 -10.31
C LEU A 181 -2.88 -2.82 -10.14
N GLY A 182 -2.00 -3.80 -10.37
CA GLY A 182 -0.59 -3.76 -10.03
C GLY A 182 0.36 -3.54 -11.21
N GLY A 183 -0.17 -3.16 -12.37
CA GLY A 183 0.63 -2.89 -13.57
C GLY A 183 0.94 -4.10 -14.44
N GLY A 184 0.28 -5.25 -14.22
CA GLY A 184 0.41 -6.42 -15.10
C GLY A 184 -0.29 -6.28 -16.47
N ILE A 185 -0.91 -5.14 -16.74
CA ILE A 185 -1.42 -4.72 -18.06
C ILE A 185 -0.73 -3.40 -18.41
N ASN A 186 -0.07 -3.34 -19.56
CA ASN A 186 0.53 -2.11 -20.06
C ASN A 186 -0.59 -1.10 -20.37
N HIS A 187 -0.60 0.03 -19.66
CA HIS A 187 -1.66 1.04 -19.78
C HIS A 187 -1.71 1.76 -21.14
N VAL A 188 -0.65 1.67 -21.96
CA VAL A 188 -0.58 2.25 -23.29
C VAL A 188 -1.05 1.25 -24.35
N THR A 189 -0.55 0.02 -24.30
CA THR A 189 -0.84 -0.99 -25.33
C THR A 189 -2.07 -1.83 -25.02
N GLY A 190 -2.47 -1.91 -23.74
CA GLY A 190 -3.52 -2.81 -23.25
C GLY A 190 -3.08 -4.28 -23.19
N GLU A 191 -1.82 -4.58 -23.49
CA GLU A 191 -1.29 -5.94 -23.52
C GLU A 191 -0.84 -6.39 -22.13
N TYR A 192 -0.85 -7.69 -21.91
CA TYR A 192 -0.32 -8.28 -20.69
C TYR A 192 1.19 -8.15 -20.64
N VAL A 193 1.69 -7.75 -19.47
CA VAL A 193 3.11 -7.84 -19.13
C VAL A 193 3.52 -9.31 -19.21
N SER A 194 4.59 -9.54 -19.95
CA SER A 194 4.92 -10.89 -20.44
C SER A 194 5.64 -11.75 -19.40
N ASP A 195 6.34 -11.11 -18.46
CA ASP A 195 7.07 -11.77 -17.39
C ASP A 195 7.03 -10.98 -16.07
N GLU A 196 7.44 -11.63 -14.98
CA GLU A 196 7.45 -11.04 -13.63
C GLU A 196 8.63 -10.08 -13.37
N TRP A 197 9.59 -9.98 -14.29
CA TRP A 197 10.77 -9.11 -14.17
C TRP A 197 10.61 -7.76 -14.87
N GLU A 198 9.69 -7.63 -15.82
CA GLU A 198 9.56 -6.47 -16.71
C GLU A 198 9.49 -5.14 -15.95
N LEU A 199 8.73 -5.09 -14.85
CA LEU A 199 8.62 -3.89 -14.01
C LEU A 199 9.95 -3.56 -13.29
N ALA A 200 10.66 -4.58 -12.80
CA ALA A 200 11.93 -4.42 -12.09
C ALA A 200 13.08 -4.06 -13.05
N ASN A 201 13.11 -4.63 -14.27
CA ASN A 201 14.12 -4.35 -15.28
C ASN A 201 14.17 -2.86 -15.68
N GLY A 202 13.02 -2.17 -15.66
CA GLY A 202 12.96 -0.74 -15.89
C GLY A 202 13.64 0.09 -14.79
N ALA A 203 13.75 -0.44 -13.57
CA ALA A 203 14.21 0.30 -12.40
C ALA A 203 15.67 0.78 -12.51
N GLU A 204 16.57 -0.05 -13.05
CA GLU A 204 17.99 0.28 -13.24
C GLU A 204 18.16 1.47 -14.19
N SER A 205 17.31 1.54 -15.21
CA SER A 205 17.36 2.59 -16.24
C SER A 205 16.75 3.92 -15.80
N ALA A 206 16.01 3.95 -14.69
CA ALA A 206 15.32 5.13 -14.16
C ALA A 206 16.02 5.65 -12.88
N PRO A 207 16.87 6.71 -12.95
CA PRO A 207 17.77 7.09 -11.86
C PRO A 207 17.10 7.41 -10.52
N THR A 208 15.88 7.95 -10.55
CA THR A 208 15.14 8.37 -9.35
C THR A 208 13.83 7.60 -9.12
N GLY A 209 13.46 6.67 -10.02
CA GLY A 209 12.19 5.94 -9.96
C GLY A 209 10.95 6.83 -9.82
N ILE A 210 9.81 6.22 -9.53
CA ILE A 210 8.60 6.92 -9.08
C ILE A 210 8.73 7.17 -7.57
N VAL A 211 8.38 8.37 -7.09
CA VAL A 211 8.25 8.67 -5.66
C VAL A 211 6.75 8.86 -5.37
N MET A 212 6.15 7.80 -4.84
CA MET A 212 4.72 7.61 -4.66
C MET A 212 4.32 7.87 -3.21
N ALA A 213 3.34 8.74 -2.97
CA ALA A 213 2.72 8.91 -1.66
C ALA A 213 1.24 8.51 -1.70
N PRO A 214 0.90 7.28 -1.25
CA PRO A 214 -0.49 6.89 -1.09
C PRO A 214 -1.07 7.52 0.18
N LEU A 215 -1.91 8.54 0.00
CA LEU A 215 -2.43 9.32 1.14
C LEU A 215 -3.59 8.63 1.87
N SER A 216 -4.25 7.68 1.21
CA SER A 216 -5.26 6.86 1.87
C SER A 216 -4.64 5.80 2.77
N PRO A 217 -5.37 5.38 3.82
CA PRO A 217 -4.90 4.29 4.66
C PRO A 217 -4.71 2.97 3.89
N LEU A 218 -3.69 2.19 4.25
CA LEU A 218 -3.35 0.88 3.68
C LEU A 218 -4.45 -0.19 3.88
N ILE A 219 -5.51 0.13 4.62
CA ILE A 219 -6.73 -0.70 4.68
C ILE A 219 -7.53 -0.65 3.36
N HIS A 220 -7.23 0.32 2.48
CA HIS A 220 -7.84 0.46 1.17
C HIS A 220 -6.94 -0.14 0.08
N GLY A 221 -7.51 -0.97 -0.80
CA GLY A 221 -6.77 -1.58 -1.91
C GLY A 221 -6.07 -0.57 -2.82
N ALA A 222 -6.64 0.63 -3.02
CA ALA A 222 -6.00 1.69 -3.81
C ALA A 222 -4.66 2.14 -3.21
N ALA A 223 -4.56 2.25 -1.88
CA ALA A 223 -3.31 2.60 -1.21
C ALA A 223 -2.30 1.45 -1.29
N GLN A 224 -2.77 0.22 -1.07
CA GLN A 224 -1.93 -0.98 -1.12
C GLN A 224 -1.29 -1.13 -2.52
N TRP A 225 -2.10 -1.07 -3.58
CA TRP A 225 -1.59 -1.22 -4.94
C TRP A 225 -0.77 -0.03 -5.42
N ALA A 226 -1.07 1.20 -4.97
CA ALA A 226 -0.16 2.33 -5.23
C ALA A 226 1.22 2.10 -4.60
N ALA A 227 1.28 1.57 -3.37
CA ALA A 227 2.53 1.20 -2.73
C ALA A 227 3.23 0.06 -3.48
N PHE A 228 2.54 -1.03 -3.80
CA PHE A 228 3.13 -2.17 -4.52
C PHE A 228 3.56 -1.83 -5.95
N ILE A 229 2.85 -0.96 -6.68
CA ILE A 229 3.29 -0.48 -7.99
C ILE A 229 4.65 0.21 -7.87
N ALA A 230 4.79 1.13 -6.90
CA ALA A 230 6.06 1.80 -6.68
C ALA A 230 7.15 0.80 -6.28
N LEU A 231 6.87 -0.11 -5.35
CA LEU A 231 7.86 -1.10 -4.90
C LEU A 231 8.30 -2.04 -6.03
N ASN A 232 7.37 -2.62 -6.79
CA ASN A 232 7.65 -3.59 -7.85
C ASN A 232 8.38 -2.97 -9.05
N SER A 233 8.39 -1.63 -9.17
CA SER A 233 9.08 -0.89 -10.25
C SER A 233 10.37 -0.19 -9.80
N GLY A 234 10.86 -0.49 -8.59
CA GLY A 234 12.09 0.15 -8.07
C GLY A 234 11.89 1.61 -7.66
N GLY A 235 10.67 2.04 -7.36
CA GLY A 235 10.34 3.37 -6.84
C GLY A 235 10.46 3.51 -5.32
N THR A 236 10.08 4.68 -4.81
CA THR A 236 10.03 4.97 -3.37
C THR A 236 8.58 5.18 -2.94
N VAL A 237 8.15 4.49 -1.89
CA VAL A 237 6.88 4.75 -1.20
C VAL A 237 7.11 5.72 -0.04
N VAL A 238 6.28 6.74 0.05
CA VAL A 238 6.29 7.71 1.14
C VAL A 238 4.96 7.63 1.90
N LEU A 239 5.00 7.06 3.10
CA LEU A 239 3.82 6.88 3.95
C LEU A 239 3.64 8.08 4.88
N VAL A 240 2.40 8.54 4.97
CA VAL A 240 1.96 9.54 5.94
C VAL A 240 0.99 8.85 6.91
N PRO A 241 1.38 8.61 8.19
CA PRO A 241 0.55 7.85 9.14
C PRO A 241 -0.83 8.48 9.39
N ARG A 242 -0.88 9.81 9.41
CA ARG A 242 -2.10 10.59 9.62
C ARG A 242 -2.21 11.69 8.56
N PHE A 243 -3.34 11.72 7.88
CA PHE A 243 -3.63 12.76 6.91
C PHE A 243 -3.69 14.14 7.57
N ASP A 244 -2.74 14.99 7.20
CA ASP A 244 -2.72 16.43 7.45
C ASP A 244 -2.30 17.11 6.15
N PRO A 245 -3.12 18.01 5.57
CA PRO A 245 -2.86 18.52 4.23
C PRO A 245 -1.62 19.42 4.14
N HIS A 246 -1.24 20.11 5.23
CA HIS A 246 0.00 20.88 5.25
C HIS A 246 1.22 19.97 5.34
N GLU A 247 1.16 18.93 6.18
CA GLU A 247 2.23 17.95 6.27
C GLU A 247 2.42 17.18 4.96
N VAL A 248 1.33 16.84 4.26
CA VAL A 248 1.44 16.23 2.92
C VAL A 248 2.25 17.11 1.98
N TRP A 249 2.01 18.42 1.92
CA TRP A 249 2.80 19.29 1.07
C TRP A 249 4.26 19.42 1.50
N ARG A 250 4.54 19.44 2.82
CA ARG A 250 5.91 19.38 3.34
C ARG A 250 6.60 18.08 2.98
N VAL A 251 5.89 16.95 3.00
CA VAL A 251 6.39 15.63 2.58
C VAL A 251 6.69 15.63 1.08
N VAL A 252 5.80 16.21 0.26
CA VAL A 252 6.00 16.36 -1.19
C VAL A 252 7.27 17.15 -1.49
N GLU A 253 7.45 18.29 -0.83
CA GLU A 253 8.64 19.13 -0.93
C GLU A 253 9.91 18.39 -0.45
N ARG A 254 9.87 17.84 0.77
CA ARG A 254 11.02 17.22 1.44
C ARG A 254 11.54 15.99 0.69
N HIS A 255 10.64 15.19 0.13
CA HIS A 255 10.97 13.90 -0.47
C HIS A 255 10.88 13.89 -2.00
N GLY A 256 10.45 14.99 -2.62
CA GLY A 256 10.30 15.06 -4.08
C GLY A 256 9.24 14.11 -4.61
N VAL A 257 8.13 13.95 -3.86
CA VAL A 257 6.99 13.11 -4.29
C VAL A 257 6.49 13.60 -5.64
N ASN A 258 6.41 12.68 -6.60
CA ASN A 258 6.00 12.98 -7.97
C ASN A 258 4.68 12.29 -8.37
N VAL A 259 4.18 11.37 -7.53
CA VAL A 259 2.84 10.79 -7.66
C VAL A 259 2.15 10.80 -6.30
N LEU A 260 0.95 11.40 -6.25
CA LEU A 260 0.06 11.39 -5.09
C LEU A 260 -1.20 10.60 -5.45
N THR A 261 -1.63 9.68 -4.58
CA THR A 261 -2.96 9.07 -4.70
C THR A 261 -3.89 9.60 -3.62
N VAL A 262 -5.05 10.10 -4.04
CA VAL A 262 -6.04 10.79 -3.20
C VAL A 262 -7.39 10.09 -3.28
N VAL A 263 -8.16 10.12 -2.19
CA VAL A 263 -9.53 9.58 -2.17
C VAL A 263 -10.54 10.72 -2.23
N GLY A 264 -10.98 11.00 -3.45
CA GLY A 264 -12.06 11.92 -3.77
C GLY A 264 -11.90 13.31 -3.16
N ASP A 265 -13.02 14.04 -3.09
CA ASP A 265 -13.07 15.41 -2.58
C ASP A 265 -12.66 15.53 -1.12
N ALA A 266 -12.86 14.47 -0.33
CA ALA A 266 -12.54 14.45 1.10
C ALA A 266 -11.06 14.69 1.38
N MET A 267 -10.17 14.30 0.47
CA MET A 267 -8.73 14.60 0.54
C MET A 267 -8.33 15.74 -0.38
N ALA A 268 -8.91 15.81 -1.59
CA ALA A 268 -8.50 16.80 -2.59
C ALA A 268 -8.78 18.25 -2.17
N LYS A 269 -9.95 18.54 -1.56
CA LYS A 269 -10.30 19.91 -1.14
C LYS A 269 -9.37 20.43 -0.04
N PRO A 270 -9.14 19.70 1.08
CA PRO A 270 -8.18 20.14 2.09
C PRO A 270 -6.77 20.35 1.55
N LEU A 271 -6.32 19.51 0.61
CA LEU A 271 -5.01 19.68 -0.03
C LEU A 271 -4.94 20.98 -0.84
N LEU A 272 -5.96 21.31 -1.64
CA LEU A 272 -6.01 22.55 -2.40
C LEU A 272 -6.05 23.78 -1.49
N GLU A 273 -6.85 23.74 -0.42
CA GLU A 273 -6.91 24.81 0.57
C GLU A 273 -5.56 25.03 1.25
N ALA A 274 -4.91 23.96 1.71
CA ALA A 274 -3.59 24.02 2.33
C ALA A 274 -2.51 24.48 1.33
N TYR A 275 -2.64 24.13 0.05
CA TYR A 275 -1.72 24.58 -1.00
C TYR A 275 -1.78 26.10 -1.16
N HIS A 276 -2.97 26.67 -1.21
CA HIS A 276 -3.17 28.11 -1.34
C HIS A 276 -2.83 28.91 -0.07
N ALA A 277 -2.99 28.31 1.11
CA ALA A 277 -2.68 28.96 2.38
C ALA A 277 -1.20 28.89 2.77
N GLY A 278 -0.46 27.88 2.29
CA GLY A 278 0.93 27.64 2.66
C GLY A 278 1.95 28.25 1.70
N GLN A 279 3.23 28.15 2.10
CA GLN A 279 4.39 28.43 1.26
C GLN A 279 5.21 27.14 1.18
N TYR A 280 5.35 26.57 -0.01
CA TYR A 280 6.07 25.32 -0.27
C TYR A 280 6.99 25.52 -1.48
N GLU A 281 8.23 25.05 -1.41
CA GLU A 281 9.22 25.17 -2.49
C GLU A 281 9.39 23.83 -3.22
N PHE A 282 8.66 23.64 -4.32
CA PHE A 282 8.82 22.43 -5.11
C PHE A 282 10.01 22.54 -6.08
N ARG A 283 10.85 21.51 -6.11
CA ARG A 283 11.87 21.38 -7.15
C ARG A 283 11.19 21.29 -8.51
N ARG A 284 11.46 22.26 -9.39
CA ARG A 284 11.07 22.15 -10.80
C ARG A 284 11.84 20.98 -11.41
N SER A 285 11.14 19.94 -11.87
CA SER A 285 11.73 18.99 -12.78
C SER A 285 12.21 19.77 -14.02
N GLY A 286 13.46 19.57 -14.42
CA GLY A 286 14.08 20.29 -15.51
C GLY A 286 13.38 19.99 -16.84
N ARG A 287 12.31 20.72 -17.14
CA ARG A 287 11.74 21.07 -18.46
C ARG A 287 10.51 21.94 -18.21
N SER A 288 10.71 23.25 -18.15
CA SER A 288 9.65 24.22 -18.37
C SER A 288 10.12 25.18 -19.45
N ALA A 289 9.77 24.87 -20.70
CA ALA A 289 9.44 25.95 -21.62
C ALA A 289 8.14 26.55 -21.05
N ALA A 290 8.28 27.70 -20.42
CA ALA A 290 7.14 28.43 -19.88
C ALA A 290 6.17 28.75 -21.02
N MET A 291 4.96 28.19 -20.98
CA MET A 291 3.83 28.80 -21.68
C MET A 291 3.45 30.03 -20.85
N PRO A 292 3.57 31.26 -21.39
CA PRO A 292 3.24 32.45 -20.63
C PRO A 292 1.74 32.48 -20.34
N HIS A 293 1.40 32.78 -19.08
CA HIS A 293 0.06 33.19 -18.68
C HIS A 293 -0.36 34.41 -19.51
N SER A 294 -1.25 34.23 -20.50
CA SER A 294 -1.94 35.37 -21.11
C SER A 294 -3.21 35.67 -20.31
N SER A 295 -3.14 36.77 -19.57
CA SER A 295 -4.29 37.48 -19.03
C SER A 295 -5.30 37.86 -20.13
N ARG A 296 -6.58 37.54 -19.89
CA ARG A 296 -7.80 38.19 -20.40
C ARG A 296 -7.82 38.70 -21.84
N THR A 297 -8.65 38.07 -22.67
CA THR A 297 -9.51 38.79 -23.62
C THR A 297 -10.91 38.17 -23.59
N ARG A 298 -11.90 39.00 -23.22
CA ARG A 298 -13.32 38.75 -23.51
C ARG A 298 -13.51 38.77 -25.02
N SER A 299 -14.16 37.76 -25.58
CA SER A 299 -14.96 37.93 -26.79
C SER A 299 -16.14 36.97 -26.74
N SER A 300 -17.32 37.57 -26.72
CA SER A 300 -18.62 36.95 -26.92
C SER A 300 -18.75 36.31 -28.30
N SER A 301 -19.25 35.08 -28.35
CA SER A 301 -20.05 34.62 -29.48
C SER A 301 -20.87 33.40 -29.07
N SER A 302 -22.18 33.62 -29.04
CA SER A 302 -23.25 32.64 -28.91
C SER A 302 -23.21 31.64 -30.07
N THR A 303 -23.30 30.35 -29.78
CA THR A 303 -23.92 29.39 -30.70
C THR A 303 -24.55 28.26 -29.88
N SER A 304 -25.88 28.27 -29.86
CA SER A 304 -26.76 27.22 -29.37
C SER A 304 -26.74 26.00 -30.29
N MET A 305 -26.85 24.78 -29.74
CA MET A 305 -27.68 23.65 -30.24
C MET A 305 -27.46 22.37 -29.38
N PRO A 306 -28.34 21.33 -29.42
CA PRO A 306 -29.44 21.18 -28.45
C PRO A 306 -29.34 19.90 -27.61
N SER A 307 -30.10 19.85 -26.51
CA SER A 307 -30.23 18.70 -25.61
C SER A 307 -31.03 17.55 -26.24
N PRO A 308 -30.60 16.27 -26.11
CA PRO A 308 -31.42 15.12 -26.45
C PRO A 308 -32.33 14.73 -25.27
N THR A 309 -33.63 14.66 -25.54
CA THR A 309 -34.67 14.18 -24.62
C THR A 309 -34.64 12.66 -24.51
N CYS A 310 -34.69 12.16 -23.27
CA CYS A 310 -34.86 10.76 -22.91
C CYS A 310 -36.29 10.29 -23.21
N SER A 311 -36.45 9.19 -23.94
CA SER A 311 -37.72 8.47 -24.09
C SER A 311 -37.57 7.08 -23.46
N SER A 312 -38.35 6.79 -22.43
CA SER A 312 -38.47 5.46 -21.81
C SER A 312 -39.51 4.62 -22.57
N PRO A 313 -39.33 3.31 -22.75
CA PRO A 313 -40.40 2.41 -23.14
C PRO A 313 -41.01 1.70 -21.93
N THR A 314 -42.35 1.59 -21.95
CA THR A 314 -43.17 0.58 -21.27
C THR A 314 -42.92 -0.82 -21.79
#